data_AF-A0AAT9GD24-F1
#
_entry.id   AF-A0AAT9GD24-F1
#
_cell.length_a   1.000
_cell.length_b   1.000
_cell.length_c   1.000
_cell.angle_alpha   90.00
_cell.angle_beta   90.00
_cell.angle_gamma   90.00
#
_symmetry.space_group_name_H-M   'P 1'
#
loop_
_entity.id
_entity.type
_entity.pdbx_description
1 polymer ?
#
loop_
_entity_poly.entity_id
_entity_poly.type
_entity_poly.pdbx_seq_one_letter_code
_entity_poly.pdbx_strand_id
1 'polypeptide(L)'
;MASLEFIESHKSSSKDFMRKRKLSFIDIFILILRKSVKSLQVILNEFILYRKKDYTVTASAFSQARKKMKHSAFSEINEGVVSLYYQDQKFKTCFGFRVLALDASKIILPTSVEIKNEFGSRKIRNQKPKDLGDYASATFAVC
;
A
#
# COMPACT_ATOMS: atom_id res chain seq x y z
N MET A 1 -14.28 -1.38 15.23
CA MET A 1 -13.06 -2.20 15.42
C MET A 1 -12.96 -3.16 14.25
N ALA A 2 -11.78 -3.43 13.67
CA ALA A 2 -11.69 -4.54 12.72
C ALA A 2 -12.03 -5.85 13.43
N SER A 3 -12.70 -6.76 12.72
CA SER A 3 -13.02 -8.08 13.27
C SER A 3 -11.74 -8.85 13.56
N LEU A 4 -11.78 -9.69 14.59
CA LEU A 4 -10.66 -10.59 14.90
C LEU A 4 -10.36 -11.53 13.73
N GLU A 5 -11.40 -11.97 13.02
CA GLU A 5 -11.32 -12.79 11.81
C GLU A 5 -10.50 -12.10 10.71
N PHE A 6 -10.73 -10.81 10.47
CA PHE A 6 -9.97 -10.05 9.46
C PHE A 6 -8.47 -9.99 9.80
N ILE A 7 -8.15 -9.74 11.07
CA ILE A 7 -6.74 -9.71 11.53
C ILE A 7 -6.10 -11.10 11.40
N GLU A 8 -6.84 -12.17 11.72
CA GLU A 8 -6.37 -13.56 11.63
C GLU A 8 -6.05 -13.96 10.19
N SER A 9 -6.92 -13.61 9.24
CA SER A 9 -6.75 -13.90 7.82
C SER A 9 -5.54 -13.17 7.20
N HIS A 10 -5.23 -11.96 7.68
CA HIS A 10 -4.25 -11.08 7.05
C HIS A 10 -2.96 -10.83 7.83
N LYS A 11 -2.75 -11.47 8.97
CA LYS A 11 -1.43 -11.50 9.60
C LYS A 11 -0.51 -12.50 8.89
N SER A 12 0.79 -12.28 9.00
CA SER A 12 1.82 -13.09 8.30
C SER A 12 2.08 -14.41 9.00
N SER A 13 2.09 -14.42 10.33
CA SER A 13 2.22 -15.63 11.15
C SER A 13 1.11 -15.73 12.19
N SER A 14 0.77 -16.95 12.63
CA SER A 14 -0.17 -17.20 13.73
C SER A 14 0.20 -16.45 15.02
N LYS A 15 1.48 -16.16 15.24
CA LYS A 15 2.01 -15.47 16.42
C LYS A 15 1.92 -13.94 16.34
N ASP A 16 1.62 -13.37 15.17
CA ASP A 16 1.58 -11.94 14.97
C ASP A 16 0.29 -11.31 15.51
N PHE A 17 0.38 -10.06 15.97
CA PHE A 17 -0.74 -9.26 16.50
C PHE A 17 -1.56 -9.89 17.65
N MET A 18 -1.12 -10.99 18.25
CA MET A 18 -1.79 -11.61 19.41
C MET A 18 -1.66 -10.81 20.71
N ARG A 19 -0.62 -9.98 20.83
CA ARG A 19 -0.34 -9.19 22.04
C ARG A 19 -0.71 -7.73 21.83
N LYS A 20 -1.17 -7.07 22.89
CA LYS A 20 -1.40 -5.62 22.91
C LYS A 20 -0.06 -4.87 22.89
N ARG A 21 0.40 -4.51 21.68
CA ARG A 21 1.60 -3.71 21.43
C ARG A 21 1.23 -2.25 21.13
N LYS A 22 2.22 -1.36 21.12
CA LYS A 22 2.06 0.07 20.79
C LYS A 22 1.56 0.33 19.36
N LEU A 23 1.94 -0.53 18.42
CA LEU A 23 1.43 -0.54 17.04
C LEU A 23 0.53 -1.75 16.85
N SER A 24 -0.77 -1.52 16.76
CA SER A 24 -1.74 -2.55 16.40
C SER A 24 -1.78 -2.76 14.88
N PHE A 25 -2.43 -3.85 14.45
CA PHE A 25 -2.70 -4.11 13.03
C PHE A 25 -3.35 -2.88 12.36
N ILE A 26 -4.33 -2.28 13.03
CA ILE A 26 -5.08 -1.13 12.51
C ILE A 26 -4.24 0.13 12.44
N ASP A 27 -3.34 0.36 13.39
CA ASP A 27 -2.42 1.48 13.32
C ASP A 27 -1.52 1.37 12.08
N ILE A 28 -0.99 0.17 11.80
CA ILE A 28 -0.18 -0.10 10.60
C ILE A 28 -0.99 0.12 9.32
N PHE A 29 -2.21 -0.42 9.29
CA PHE A 29 -3.10 -0.31 8.13
C PHE A 29 -3.41 1.16 7.80
N ILE A 30 -3.81 1.95 8.81
CA ILE A 30 -4.11 3.39 8.65
C ILE A 30 -2.86 4.18 8.25
N LEU A 31 -1.71 3.89 8.86
CA LEU A 31 -0.45 4.58 8.54
C LEU A 31 -0.04 4.36 7.07
N ILE A 32 -0.32 3.19 6.50
CA ILE A 32 -0.07 2.91 5.08
C ILE A 32 -1.09 3.64 4.19
N LEU A 33 -2.38 3.57 4.52
CA LEU A 33 -3.43 4.25 3.75
C LEU A 33 -3.28 5.78 3.74
N ARG A 34 -2.78 6.36 4.84
CA ARG A 34 -2.64 7.82 4.98
C ARG A 34 -1.75 8.44 3.90
N LYS A 35 -0.88 7.67 3.23
CA LYS A 35 0.07 8.08 2.15
C LYS A 35 0.64 9.49 2.36
N SER A 36 1.90 9.58 2.77
CA SER A 36 2.53 10.88 3.00
C SER A 36 3.87 11.02 2.27
N VAL A 37 4.19 12.26 1.91
CA VAL A 37 5.48 12.66 1.30
C VAL A 37 6.54 13.02 2.36
N LYS A 38 6.17 13.03 3.64
CA LYS A 38 7.08 13.31 4.75
C LYS A 38 7.93 12.09 5.09
N SER A 39 9.02 12.30 5.82
CA SER A 39 9.82 11.17 6.33
C SER A 39 8.98 10.29 7.27
N LEU A 40 9.29 8.99 7.30
CA LEU A 40 8.53 8.01 8.08
C LEU A 40 8.45 8.38 9.57
N GLN A 41 9.56 8.85 10.16
CA GLN A 41 9.57 9.24 11.58
C GLN A 41 8.65 10.43 11.88
N VAL A 42 8.58 11.42 10.96
CA VAL A 42 7.67 12.57 11.12
C VAL A 42 6.22 12.11 11.08
N ILE A 43 5.87 11.23 10.15
CA ILE A 43 4.51 10.68 10.04
C ILE A 43 4.13 9.91 11.31
N LEU A 44 5.05 9.11 11.85
CA LEU A 44 4.82 8.37 13.09
C LEU A 44 4.61 9.31 14.28
N ASN A 45 5.43 10.35 14.42
CA ASN A 45 5.27 11.34 15.48
C ASN A 45 3.92 12.07 15.37
N GLU A 46 3.53 12.52 14.17
CA GLU A 46 2.21 13.12 13.92
C GLU A 46 1.06 12.17 14.26
N PHE A 47 1.17 10.90 13.88
CA PHE A 47 0.16 9.89 14.17
C PHE A 47 0.00 9.67 15.67
N ILE A 48 1.11 9.55 16.40
CA ILE A 48 1.13 9.38 17.86
C ILE A 48 0.53 10.60 18.58
N LEU A 49 0.89 11.81 18.15
CA LEU A 49 0.34 13.07 18.66
C LEU A 49 -1.17 13.15 18.41
N TYR A 50 -1.62 12.83 17.20
CA TYR A 50 -3.04 12.77 16.84
C TYR A 50 -3.82 11.78 17.70
N ARG A 51 -3.21 10.63 18.03
CA ARG A 51 -3.79 9.60 18.89
C ARG A 51 -3.65 9.89 20.39
N LYS A 52 -3.09 11.04 20.77
CA LYS A 52 -2.84 11.49 22.15
C LYS A 52 -2.17 10.41 22.99
N LYS A 53 -1.11 9.80 22.45
CA LYS A 53 -0.32 8.77 23.15
C LYS A 53 0.87 9.39 23.87
N ASP A 54 1.21 8.82 25.00
CA ASP A 54 2.30 9.20 25.92
C ASP A 54 3.65 8.54 25.58
N TYR A 55 3.75 7.91 24.41
CA TYR A 55 4.95 7.21 23.97
C TYR A 55 5.29 7.55 22.52
N THR A 56 6.55 7.37 22.14
CA THR A 56 6.99 7.45 20.74
C THR A 56 7.17 6.06 20.11
N VAL A 57 7.26 6.05 18.78
CA VAL A 57 7.48 4.87 17.95
C VAL A 57 8.58 5.18 16.95
N THR A 58 9.55 4.27 16.80
CA THR A 58 10.63 4.44 15.83
C THR A 58 10.23 3.95 14.43
N ALA A 59 10.85 4.51 13.40
CA ALA A 59 10.74 4.03 12.02
C ALA A 59 11.08 2.53 11.86
N SER A 60 12.05 2.02 12.64
CA SER A 60 12.42 0.61 12.64
C SER A 60 11.33 -0.27 13.25
N ALA A 61 10.72 0.16 14.35
CA ALA A 61 9.59 -0.55 14.98
C ALA A 61 8.39 -0.63 14.03
N PHE A 62 8.08 0.46 13.31
CA PHE A 62 7.07 0.45 12.26
C PHE A 62 7.41 -0.54 11.15
N SER A 63 8.64 -0.51 10.62
CA SER A 63 9.05 -1.41 9.55
C SER A 63 8.94 -2.89 9.95
N GLN A 64 9.32 -3.23 11.19
CA GLN A 64 9.17 -4.58 11.74
C GLN A 64 7.70 -4.97 11.93
N ALA A 65 6.85 -4.05 12.38
CA ALA A 65 5.42 -4.30 12.54
C ALA A 65 4.71 -4.44 11.17
N ARG A 66 5.08 -3.63 10.18
CA ARG A 66 4.55 -3.70 8.81
C ARG A 66 4.83 -5.06 8.16
N LYS A 67 6.00 -5.65 8.36
CA LYS A 67 6.35 -6.98 7.84
C LYS A 67 5.42 -8.09 8.31
N LYS A 68 4.67 -7.88 9.40
CA LYS A 68 3.75 -8.85 9.98
C LYS A 68 2.38 -8.82 9.33
N MET A 69 2.09 -7.85 8.47
CA MET A 69 0.80 -7.68 7.81
C MET A 69 0.91 -8.05 6.33
N LYS A 70 0.01 -8.91 5.86
CA LYS A 70 -0.07 -9.29 4.44
C LYS A 70 -0.72 -8.18 3.61
N HIS A 71 -0.32 -8.08 2.35
CA HIS A 71 -0.95 -7.12 1.42
C HIS A 71 -2.42 -7.46 1.13
N SER A 72 -2.84 -8.71 1.32
CA SER A 72 -4.21 -9.17 1.08
C SER A 72 -5.27 -8.42 1.89
N ALA A 73 -4.90 -7.81 3.04
CA ALA A 73 -5.80 -6.93 3.78
C ALA A 73 -6.29 -5.75 2.93
N PHE A 74 -5.40 -5.18 2.11
CA PHE A 74 -5.75 -4.07 1.23
C PHE A 74 -6.57 -4.54 0.04
N SER A 75 -6.26 -5.73 -0.50
CA SER A 75 -7.03 -6.34 -1.59
C SER A 75 -8.47 -6.61 -1.15
N GLU A 76 -8.68 -7.27 0.00
CA GLU A 76 -10.01 -7.59 0.52
C GLU A 76 -10.84 -6.32 0.79
N ILE A 77 -10.24 -5.31 1.44
CA ILE A 77 -10.95 -4.05 1.67
C ILE A 77 -11.26 -3.33 0.35
N ASN A 78 -10.35 -3.35 -0.62
CA ASN A 78 -10.60 -2.75 -1.93
C ASN A 78 -11.75 -3.47 -2.66
N GLU A 79 -11.76 -4.80 -2.66
CA GLU A 79 -12.84 -5.61 -3.23
C GLU A 79 -14.19 -5.34 -2.54
N GLY A 80 -14.19 -5.19 -1.22
CA GLY A 80 -15.38 -4.81 -0.46
C GLY A 80 -15.91 -3.43 -0.83
N VAL A 81 -15.03 -2.42 -0.93
CA VAL A 81 -15.40 -1.06 -1.35
C VAL A 81 -15.94 -1.05 -2.78
N VAL A 82 -15.29 -1.76 -3.69
CA VAL A 82 -15.74 -1.90 -5.08
C VAL A 82 -17.13 -2.57 -5.09
N SER A 83 -17.29 -3.72 -4.44
CA SER A 83 -18.56 -4.45 -4.41
C SER A 83 -19.71 -3.59 -3.87
N LEU A 84 -19.49 -2.85 -2.78
CA LEU A 84 -20.46 -1.93 -2.22
C LEU A 84 -20.85 -0.82 -3.19
N TYR A 85 -19.88 -0.25 -3.91
CA TYR A 85 -20.14 0.80 -4.90
C TYR A 85 -20.99 0.29 -6.07
N TYR A 86 -20.73 -0.93 -6.53
CA TYR A 86 -21.44 -1.54 -7.67
C TYR A 86 -22.76 -2.20 -7.30
N GLN A 87 -23.07 -2.39 -6.01
CA GLN A 87 -24.28 -3.05 -5.53
C GLN A 87 -25.57 -2.38 -6.06
N ASP A 88 -25.62 -1.05 -6.05
CA ASP A 88 -26.81 -0.30 -6.46
C ASP A 88 -26.94 -0.14 -7.98
N GLN A 89 -25.89 -0.45 -8.76
CA GLN A 89 -25.79 -0.21 -10.22
C GLN A 89 -26.18 1.21 -10.68
N LYS A 90 -26.16 2.20 -9.79
CA LYS A 90 -26.50 3.60 -10.08
C LYS A 90 -25.31 4.33 -10.73
N PHE A 91 -25.05 4.04 -12.00
CA PHE A 91 -24.09 4.80 -12.79
C PHE A 91 -24.65 5.08 -14.19
N LYS A 92 -24.25 6.23 -14.77
CA LYS A 92 -24.65 6.59 -16.13
C LYS A 92 -23.97 5.68 -17.14
N THR A 93 -24.71 5.29 -18.16
CA THR A 93 -24.20 4.51 -19.29
C THR A 93 -24.27 5.33 -20.58
N CYS A 94 -23.39 5.02 -21.52
CA CYS A 94 -23.42 5.54 -22.88
C CYS A 94 -23.57 4.35 -23.82
N PHE A 95 -24.64 4.31 -24.62
CA PHE A 95 -24.98 3.17 -25.48
C PHE A 95 -24.99 1.80 -24.76
N GLY A 96 -25.45 1.76 -23.50
CA GLY A 96 -25.48 0.53 -22.69
C GLY A 96 -24.15 0.15 -22.03
N PHE A 97 -23.06 0.88 -22.31
CA PHE A 97 -21.75 0.65 -21.70
C PHE A 97 -21.43 1.67 -20.61
N ARG A 98 -20.74 1.22 -19.55
CA ARG A 98 -20.12 2.12 -18.58
C ARG A 98 -18.80 2.61 -19.16
N VAL A 99 -18.72 3.90 -19.49
CA VAL A 99 -17.50 4.51 -19.99
C VAL A 99 -16.63 4.94 -18.81
N LEU A 100 -15.40 4.43 -18.76
CA LEU A 100 -14.39 4.81 -17.77
C LEU A 100 -13.19 5.40 -18.53
N ALA A 101 -12.88 6.67 -18.26
CA ALA A 101 -11.64 7.28 -18.71
C ALA A 101 -10.60 7.09 -17.61
N LEU A 102 -9.56 6.29 -17.90
CA LEU A 102 -8.48 5.99 -16.97
C LEU A 102 -7.17 6.44 -17.59
N ASP A 103 -6.48 7.36 -16.92
CA ASP A 103 -5.10 7.67 -17.28
C ASP A 103 -4.20 6.50 -16.87
N ALA A 104 -3.31 6.11 -17.77
CA ALA A 104 -2.34 5.06 -17.48
C ALA A 104 -1.48 5.46 -16.27
N SER A 105 -1.37 4.56 -15.30
CA SER A 105 -0.54 4.75 -14.11
C SER A 105 0.77 3.98 -14.27
N LYS A 106 1.89 4.61 -13.92
CA LYS A 106 3.21 3.94 -13.88
C LYS A 106 3.72 3.88 -12.45
N ILE A 107 4.19 2.70 -12.06
CA ILE A 107 4.83 2.48 -10.76
C ILE A 107 6.27 2.00 -10.95
N ILE A 108 7.20 2.56 -10.16
CA ILE A 108 8.56 2.05 -10.07
C ILE A 108 8.55 0.85 -9.13
N LEU A 109 9.12 -0.27 -9.57
CA LEU A 109 9.15 -1.51 -8.80
C LEU A 109 10.44 -1.61 -7.99
N PRO A 110 10.44 -2.35 -6.87
CA PRO A 110 11.68 -2.71 -6.17
C PRO A 110 12.67 -3.39 -7.11
N THR A 111 13.97 -3.13 -6.89
CA THR A 111 15.02 -3.75 -7.69
C THR A 111 15.27 -5.17 -7.21
N SER A 112 14.81 -6.16 -7.97
CA SER A 112 15.16 -7.58 -7.78
C SER A 112 15.38 -8.25 -9.13
N VAL A 113 16.10 -9.37 -9.15
CA VAL A 113 16.38 -10.12 -10.40
C VAL A 113 15.06 -10.63 -10.98
N GLU A 114 14.18 -11.14 -10.13
CA GLU A 114 12.87 -11.67 -10.51
C GLU A 114 12.01 -10.58 -11.16
N ILE A 115 11.96 -9.39 -10.55
CA ILE A 115 11.19 -8.26 -11.09
C ILE A 115 11.77 -7.78 -12.41
N LYS A 116 13.10 -7.71 -12.55
CA LYS A 116 13.72 -7.31 -13.81
C LYS A 116 13.48 -8.33 -14.93
N ASN A 117 13.45 -9.62 -14.61
CA ASN A 117 13.16 -10.66 -15.58
C ASN A 117 11.70 -10.59 -16.06
N GLU A 118 10.76 -10.33 -15.15
CA GLU A 118 9.33 -10.26 -15.46
C GLU A 118 8.95 -8.96 -16.19
N PHE A 119 9.40 -7.80 -15.69
CA PHE A 119 8.94 -6.48 -16.16
C PHE A 119 9.95 -5.76 -17.07
N GLY A 120 11.14 -6.34 -17.26
CA GLY A 120 12.28 -5.68 -17.89
C GLY A 120 12.88 -4.56 -17.04
N SER A 121 13.91 -3.91 -17.57
CA SER A 121 14.51 -2.72 -16.97
C SER A 121 14.80 -1.63 -18.00
N ARG A 122 14.87 -0.38 -17.51
CA ARG A 122 15.18 0.80 -18.32
C ARG A 122 16.39 1.51 -17.73
N LYS A 123 17.40 1.78 -18.56
CA LYS A 123 18.57 2.57 -18.14
C LYS A 123 18.16 3.99 -17.77
N ILE A 124 18.66 4.45 -16.64
CA ILE A 124 18.50 5.83 -16.19
C ILE A 124 19.46 6.69 -17.01
N ARG A 125 18.91 7.69 -17.72
CA ARG A 125 19.69 8.63 -18.54
C ARG A 125 19.56 10.03 -17.94
N ASN A 126 20.67 10.73 -17.84
CA ASN A 126 20.74 12.16 -17.56
C ASN A 126 21.57 12.85 -18.64
N GLN A 127 21.59 14.20 -18.63
CA GLN A 127 22.35 15.00 -19.59
C GLN A 127 23.87 14.81 -19.46
N LYS A 128 24.35 14.30 -18.32
CA LYS A 128 25.77 13.99 -18.09
C LYS A 128 26.01 12.53 -18.47
N PRO A 129 27.16 12.16 -19.07
CA PRO A 129 27.48 10.77 -19.37
C PRO A 129 27.91 10.03 -18.09
N LYS A 130 26.98 9.78 -17.17
CA LYS A 130 27.22 9.00 -15.96
C LYS A 130 26.32 7.76 -15.98
N ASP A 131 26.89 6.60 -15.67
CA ASP A 131 26.10 5.41 -15.44
C ASP A 131 25.33 5.56 -14.12
N LEU A 132 24.01 5.56 -14.22
CA LEU A 132 23.09 5.70 -13.10
C LEU A 132 22.34 4.38 -12.83
N GLY A 133 22.67 3.31 -13.55
CA GLY A 133 21.99 2.03 -13.46
C GLY A 133 20.66 1.99 -14.21
N ASP A 134 19.80 1.06 -13.80
CA ASP A 134 18.51 0.79 -14.41
C ASP A 134 17.40 0.63 -13.37
N TYR A 135 16.15 0.76 -13.80
CA TYR A 135 14.98 0.51 -12.96
C TYR A 135 13.92 -0.28 -13.71
N ALA A 136 13.16 -1.09 -12.97
CA ALA A 136 11.97 -1.75 -13.48
C ALA A 136 10.73 -0.89 -13.18
N SER A 137 9.74 -0.94 -14.08
CA SER A 137 8.47 -0.23 -13.87
C SER A 137 7.31 -1.03 -14.46
N ALA A 138 6.20 -1.11 -13.73
CA ALA A 138 4.94 -1.61 -14.28
C ALA A 138 4.07 -0.43 -14.73
N THR A 139 3.33 -0.62 -15.82
CA THR A 139 2.33 0.33 -16.29
C THR A 139 0.97 -0.34 -16.21
N PHE A 140 0.06 0.25 -15.45
CA PHE A 140 -1.34 -0.11 -15.45
C PHE A 140 -2.07 0.82 -16.41
N ALA A 141 -2.36 0.31 -17.60
CA ALA A 141 -3.16 0.98 -18.61
C ALA A 141 -4.35 0.08 -18.96
N VAL A 142 -5.51 0.69 -19.14
CA VAL A 142 -6.68 0.01 -19.68
C VAL A 142 -6.73 0.40 -21.15
N CYS A 143 -6.60 -0.59 -22.04
CA CYS A 143 -6.83 -0.41 -23.48
C CYS A 143 -8.34 -0.29 -23.74
#